data_AF-A0A1G2KAD4-F1
#
_entry.id   AF-A0A1G2KAD4-F1
#
_cell.length_a   1.000
_cell.length_b   1.000
_cell.length_c   1.000
_cell.angle_alpha   90.00
_cell.angle_beta   90.00
_cell.angle_gamma   90.00
#
_symmetry.space_group_name_H-M   'P 1'
#
loop_
_entity.id
_entity.type
_entity.pdbx_description
1 polymer ?
#
loop_
_entity_poly.entity_id
_entity_poly.type
_entity_poly.pdbx_seq_one_letter_code
_entity_poly.pdbx_strand_id
1 'polypeptide(L)'
;MTTGQYLFLVKAYRHLLESRLIPKSEAPHDHPCYSKRTAMMHCRAMLDEMENLILADEREKAMRWLGFVQAILWQNECFTLDELKGHNRSGKEPEKK
;
A
#
# COMPACT_ATOMS: atom_id res chain seq x y z
N MET A 1 15.16 2.20 2.94
CA MET A 1 14.55 2.56 1.64
C MET A 1 14.82 4.02 1.34
N THR A 2 15.17 4.33 0.10
CA THR A 2 15.27 5.71 -0.41
C THR A 2 13.89 6.25 -0.76
N THR A 3 13.76 7.57 -0.88
CA THR A 3 12.53 8.24 -1.39
C THR A 3 12.07 7.65 -2.72
N GLY A 4 13.01 7.37 -3.64
CA GLY A 4 12.71 6.74 -4.93
C GLY A 4 12.09 5.34 -4.78
N GLN A 5 12.62 4.51 -3.87
CA GLN A 5 12.06 3.19 -3.59
C GLN A 5 10.64 3.28 -2.97
N TYR A 6 10.40 4.27 -2.11
CA TYR A 6 9.07 4.52 -1.55
C TYR A 6 8.05 4.88 -2.64
N LEU A 7 8.37 5.88 -3.46
CA LEU A 7 7.50 6.31 -4.56
C LEU A 7 7.23 5.17 -5.55
N PHE A 8 8.26 4.36 -5.82
CA PHE A 8 8.13 3.19 -6.67
C PHE A 8 7.11 2.18 -6.10
N LEU A 9 7.24 1.79 -4.83
CA LEU A 9 6.31 0.83 -4.20
C LEU A 9 4.89 1.37 -4.12
N VAL A 10 4.73 2.66 -3.80
CA VAL A 10 3.42 3.31 -3.78
C VAL A 10 2.76 3.22 -5.15
N LYS A 11 3.48 3.57 -6.23
CA LYS A 11 2.97 3.48 -7.61
C LYS A 11 2.65 2.04 -8.01
N ALA A 12 3.47 1.08 -7.62
CA ALA A 12 3.26 -0.31 -7.99
C ALA A 12 2.06 -0.93 -7.26
N TYR A 13 1.91 -0.70 -5.96
CA TYR A 13 0.71 -1.14 -5.24
C TYR A 13 -0.55 -0.41 -5.70
N ARG A 14 -0.42 0.88 -6.06
CA ARG A 14 -1.50 1.64 -6.69
C ARG A 14 -1.93 0.87 -7.95
N HIS A 15 -1.03 0.67 -8.91
CA HIS A 15 -1.32 -0.04 -10.16
C HIS A 15 -1.93 -1.44 -9.94
N LEU A 16 -1.41 -2.21 -8.98
CA LEU A 16 -1.96 -3.52 -8.62
C LEU A 16 -3.43 -3.48 -8.18
N LEU A 17 -3.83 -2.47 -7.40
CA LEU A 17 -5.22 -2.34 -6.94
C LEU A 17 -6.14 -1.85 -8.07
N GLU A 18 -5.61 -1.00 -8.96
CA GLU A 18 -6.29 -0.56 -10.19
C GLU A 18 -6.58 -1.71 -11.13
N SER A 19 -5.59 -2.56 -11.42
CA SER A 19 -5.73 -3.72 -12.31
C SER A 19 -6.70 -4.76 -11.76
N ARG A 20 -6.92 -4.76 -10.43
CA ARG A 20 -7.91 -5.58 -9.73
C ARG A 20 -9.29 -4.92 -9.60
N LEU A 21 -9.50 -3.78 -10.26
CA LEU A 21 -10.76 -3.03 -10.22
C LEU A 21 -11.21 -2.70 -8.79
N ILE A 22 -10.25 -2.38 -7.92
CA ILE A 22 -10.51 -1.91 -6.56
C ILE A 22 -10.75 -0.39 -6.62
N PRO A 23 -11.97 0.09 -6.31
CA PRO A 23 -12.24 1.51 -6.33
C PRO A 23 -11.53 2.22 -5.18
N LYS A 24 -11.27 3.52 -5.36
CA LYS A 24 -10.75 4.39 -4.30
C LYS A 24 -11.88 4.84 -3.39
N SER A 25 -11.80 4.54 -2.10
CA SER A 25 -12.79 4.99 -1.11
C SER A 25 -12.22 4.91 0.30
N GLU A 26 -12.50 5.90 1.14
CA GLU A 26 -12.07 5.89 2.53
C GLU A 26 -12.98 5.01 3.39
N ALA A 27 -12.38 4.21 4.28
CA ALA A 27 -13.13 3.49 5.28
C ALA A 27 -13.52 4.46 6.42
N PRO A 28 -14.67 4.24 7.08
CA PRO A 28 -15.06 5.02 8.25
C PRO A 28 -14.03 4.91 9.39
N HIS A 29 -13.85 5.99 10.15
CA HIS A 29 -12.87 6.07 11.23
C HIS A 29 -13.45 5.72 12.61
N ASP A 30 -14.77 5.69 12.73
CA ASP A 30 -15.51 5.54 13.99
C ASP A 30 -15.96 4.10 14.27
N HIS A 31 -15.74 3.18 13.34
CA HIS A 31 -16.05 1.75 13.51
C HIS A 31 -15.06 0.84 12.78
N PRO A 32 -14.95 -0.44 13.19
CA PRO A 32 -14.07 -1.39 12.53
C PRO A 32 -14.43 -1.64 11.06
N CYS A 33 -13.40 -1.86 10.24
CA CYS A 33 -13.58 -2.29 8.85
C CYS A 33 -13.77 -3.81 8.78
N TYR A 34 -15.01 -4.25 8.53
CA TYR A 34 -15.36 -5.68 8.51
C TYR A 34 -15.19 -6.35 7.14
N SER A 35 -14.87 -5.59 6.09
CA SER A 35 -14.77 -6.08 4.73
C SER A 35 -13.34 -5.99 4.22
N LYS A 36 -12.77 -7.14 3.84
CA LYS A 36 -11.49 -7.24 3.13
C LYS A 36 -11.43 -6.32 1.91
N ARG A 37 -12.54 -6.26 1.14
CA ARG A 37 -12.64 -5.38 -0.04
C ARG A 37 -12.60 -3.91 0.36
N THR A 38 -13.33 -3.51 1.40
CA THR A 38 -13.33 -2.13 1.90
C THR A 38 -11.95 -1.72 2.42
N ALA A 39 -11.24 -2.63 3.09
CA ALA A 39 -9.86 -2.38 3.51
C ALA A 39 -8.92 -2.13 2.31
N MET A 40 -9.06 -2.90 1.23
CA MET A 40 -8.30 -2.64 -0.01
C MET A 40 -8.68 -1.31 -0.68
N MET A 41 -9.96 -0.93 -0.66
CA MET A 41 -10.42 0.36 -1.19
C MET A 41 -9.82 1.54 -0.39
N HIS A 42 -9.73 1.39 0.93
CA HIS A 42 -9.08 2.38 1.80
C HIS A 42 -7.58 2.44 1.54
N CYS A 43 -6.91 1.29 1.37
CA CYS A 43 -5.50 1.27 0.98
C CYS A 43 -5.27 1.98 -0.35
N ARG A 44 -6.19 1.85 -1.31
CA ARG A 44 -6.13 2.57 -2.59
C ARG A 44 -6.22 4.09 -2.40
N ALA A 45 -7.05 4.56 -1.46
CA ALA A 45 -7.12 5.98 -1.10
C ALA A 45 -5.84 6.46 -0.39
N MET A 46 -5.31 5.67 0.54
CA MET A 46 -4.07 5.97 1.25
C MET A 46 -2.88 6.10 0.28
N LEU A 47 -2.75 5.19 -0.69
CA LEU A 47 -1.64 5.20 -1.66
C LEU A 47 -1.60 6.47 -2.51
N ASP A 48 -2.73 7.10 -2.79
CA ASP A 48 -2.76 8.40 -3.49
C ASP A 48 -2.12 9.50 -2.62
N GLU A 49 -2.48 9.54 -1.33
CA GLU A 49 -1.98 10.55 -0.39
C GLU A 49 -0.55 10.28 0.09
N MET A 50 -0.10 9.02 0.10
CA MET A 50 1.28 8.66 0.46
C MET A 50 2.33 9.35 -0.41
N GLU A 51 2.03 9.61 -1.68
CA GLU A 51 2.95 10.31 -2.58
C GLU A 51 3.23 11.73 -2.08
N ASN A 52 2.22 12.44 -1.59
CA ASN A 52 2.35 13.76 -0.98
C ASN A 52 3.18 13.71 0.30
N LEU A 53 2.94 12.71 1.17
CA LEU A 53 3.70 12.54 2.41
C LEU A 53 5.18 12.30 2.14
N ILE A 54 5.51 11.49 1.12
CA ILE A 54 6.90 11.20 0.77
C ILE A 54 7.61 12.45 0.23
N LEU A 55 6.92 13.26 -0.58
CA LEU A 55 7.45 14.51 -1.13
C LEU A 55 7.60 15.61 -0.07
N ALA A 56 6.75 15.60 0.96
CA ALA A 56 6.82 16.52 2.10
C ALA A 56 7.86 16.12 3.18
N ASP A 57 8.66 15.08 2.93
CA ASP A 57 9.63 14.49 3.88
C ASP A 57 9.01 13.94 5.19
N GLU A 58 7.71 13.66 5.18
CA GLU A 58 6.94 13.03 6.28
C GLU A 58 7.19 11.51 6.33
N ARG A 59 8.46 11.13 6.39
CA ARG A 59 8.92 9.74 6.18
C ARG A 59 8.32 8.77 7.16
N GLU A 60 8.31 9.09 8.45
CA GLU A 60 7.80 8.17 9.49
C GLU A 60 6.33 7.81 9.26
N LYS A 61 5.52 8.81 8.90
CA LYS A 61 4.10 8.62 8.59
C LYS A 61 3.95 7.75 7.33
N ALA A 62 4.72 8.04 6.29
CA ALA A 62 4.75 7.24 5.08
C ALA A 62 5.18 5.77 5.34
N MET A 63 6.17 5.52 6.21
CA MET A 63 6.59 4.16 6.57
C MET A 63 5.47 3.39 7.29
N ARG A 64 4.77 4.06 8.23
CA ARG A 64 3.65 3.47 8.97
C ARG A 64 2.51 3.09 8.04
N TRP A 65 2.16 3.98 7.11
CA TRP A 65 1.12 3.73 6.12
C TRP A 65 1.50 2.62 5.14
N LEU A 66 2.77 2.57 4.72
CA LEU A 66 3.27 1.47 3.89
C LEU A 66 3.11 0.12 4.60
N GLY A 67 3.50 0.03 5.88
CA GLY A 67 3.33 -1.18 6.67
C GLY A 67 1.87 -1.60 6.79
N PHE A 68 0.95 -0.64 6.97
CA PHE A 68 -0.49 -0.91 6.98
C PHE A 68 -0.99 -1.47 5.65
N VAL A 69 -0.64 -0.84 4.52
CA VAL A 69 -1.00 -1.33 3.17
C VAL A 69 -0.46 -2.74 2.94
N GLN A 70 0.80 -2.99 3.33
CA GLN A 70 1.41 -4.32 3.20
C GLN A 70 0.70 -5.39 4.03
N ALA A 71 0.27 -5.06 5.25
CA ALA A 71 -0.51 -5.96 6.08
C ALA A 71 -1.86 -6.32 5.43
N ILE A 72 -2.56 -5.34 4.85
CA ILE A 72 -3.82 -5.58 4.13
C ILE A 72 -3.60 -6.41 2.87
N LEU A 73 -2.53 -6.15 2.11
CA LEU A 73 -2.18 -6.98 0.96
C LEU A 73 -1.91 -8.42 1.38
N TRP A 74 -1.14 -8.65 2.44
CA TRP A 74 -0.90 -10.00 2.98
C TRP A 74 -2.19 -10.71 3.42
N GLN A 75 -3.08 -10.03 4.15
CA GLN A 75 -4.36 -10.58 4.61
C GLN A 75 -5.32 -10.93 3.44
N ASN A 76 -5.13 -10.27 2.30
CA ASN A 76 -5.85 -10.51 1.05
C ASN A 76 -5.09 -11.47 0.12
N GLU A 77 -4.18 -12.28 0.68
CA GLU A 77 -3.41 -13.31 -0.04
C GLU A 77 -2.69 -12.75 -1.25
N CYS A 78 -2.33 -11.47 -1.18
CA CYS A 78 -1.71 -10.82 -2.31
C CYS A 78 -0.25 -11.20 -2.42
N PHE A 79 0.44 -11.14 -1.30
CA PHE A 79 1.86 -11.42 -1.20
C PHE A 79 2.10 -12.16 0.11
N THR A 80 3.11 -13.01 0.12
CA THR A 80 3.71 -13.58 1.31
C THR A 80 4.49 -12.51 2.08
N LEU A 81 4.75 -12.77 3.36
CA LEU A 81 5.60 -11.88 4.17
C LEU A 81 7.03 -11.77 3.62
N ASP A 82 7.54 -12.81 2.96
CA ASP A 82 8.88 -12.79 2.39
C ASP A 82 8.95 -11.96 1.12
N GLU A 83 7.93 -12.00 0.27
CA GLU A 83 7.79 -11.08 -0.87
C GLU A 83 7.70 -9.62 -0.39
N LEU A 84 6.89 -9.32 0.62
CA LEU A 84 6.76 -7.96 1.18
C LEU A 84 8.08 -7.45 1.79
N LYS A 85 8.81 -8.30 2.51
CA LYS A 85 10.18 -7.98 2.98
C LYS A 85 11.12 -7.73 1.79
N GLY A 86 10.98 -8.53 0.73
CA GLY A 86 11.72 -8.38 -0.52
C GLY A 86 11.46 -7.03 -1.21
N HIS A 87 10.21 -6.58 -1.26
CA HIS A 87 9.83 -5.26 -1.78
C HIS A 87 10.55 -4.14 -1.02
N ASN A 88 10.61 -4.24 0.31
CA ASN A 88 11.26 -3.25 1.17
C ASN A 88 12.80 -3.22 1.01
N ARG A 89 13.42 -4.35 0.64
CA ARG A 89 14.87 -4.47 0.43
C ARG A 89 15.29 -4.05 -0.97
N SER A 90 14.55 -4.46 -1.99
CA SER A 90 14.95 -4.34 -3.39
C SER A 90 14.41 -3.08 -4.07
N GLY A 91 13.24 -2.56 -3.64
CA GLY A 91 12.53 -1.51 -4.38
C GLY A 91 12.19 -1.90 -5.83
N LYS A 92 12.11 -3.21 -6.12
CA LYS A 92 11.71 -3.76 -7.42
C LYS A 92 10.20 -3.99 -7.48
N GLU A 93 9.67 -4.10 -8.70
CA GLU A 93 8.24 -4.24 -8.96
C GLU A 93 7.66 -5.45 -8.22
N PRO A 94 6.52 -5.30 -7.55
CA PRO A 94 5.74 -6.42 -7.04
C PRO A 94 5.15 -7.17 -8.25
N GLU A 95 5.95 -8.05 -8.85
CA GLU A 95 5.44 -9.01 -9.83
C GLU A 95 4.69 -10.10 -9.08
N LYS A 96 3.42 -10.34 -9.45
CA LYS A 96 2.75 -11.59 -9.08
C LYS A 96 2.76 -12.53 -10.26
N LYS A 97 3.11 -13.78 -9.98
CA LYS A 97 2.71 -14.93 -10.80
C LYS A 97 1.20 -15.13 -10.75
#